data_AF-A0A7J8BGR3-F1
#
_entry.id   AF-A0A7J8BGR3-F1
#
_cell.length_a   1.000
_cell.length_b   1.000
_cell.length_c   1.000
_cell.angle_alpha   90.00
_cell.angle_beta   90.00
_cell.angle_gamma   90.00
#
_symmetry.space_group_name_H-M   'P 1'
#
loop_
_entity.id
_entity.type
_entity.pdbx_description
1 polymer ?
#
loop_
_entity_poly.entity_id
_entity_poly.type
_entity_poly.pdbx_seq_one_letter_code
_entity_poly.pdbx_strand_id
1 'polypeptide(L)'
;MSSSSPPGAASAAISASEKVDGFTRKSVRKAQRQKRSQGSSQFRSQGSQAELHPLPQLKDATSNEQQELFCQKLQQCCILFDFMDSVSDLKSKEIKRATLNELVEYVSTNRGVIVESAYSDIVKMVSLQTYVPQIYINPSKI
;
A
#
# COMPACT_ATOMS: atom_id res chain seq x y z
N MET A 1 41.78 70.46 -8.85
CA MET A 1 42.44 69.29 -9.47
C MET A 1 43.64 69.03 -8.58
N SER A 2 43.68 68.06 -7.66
CA SER A 2 43.61 66.60 -7.84
C SER A 2 43.42 65.99 -6.43
N SER A 3 42.31 65.28 -6.20
CA SER A 3 42.23 63.82 -5.98
C SER A 3 42.99 63.27 -4.77
N SER A 4 42.17 62.94 -3.76
CA SER A 4 42.41 62.15 -2.55
C SER A 4 42.65 60.66 -2.80
N SER A 5 43.48 60.03 -1.95
CA SER A 5 43.40 58.60 -1.56
C SER A 5 43.95 58.43 -0.13
N PRO A 6 43.35 57.57 0.74
CA PRO A 6 43.80 57.33 2.12
C PRO A 6 44.69 56.07 2.26
N PRO A 7 45.39 55.90 3.40
CA PRO A 7 46.21 54.73 3.69
C PRO A 7 45.43 53.60 4.39
N GLY A 8 46.04 52.42 4.39
CA GLY A 8 45.47 51.14 4.81
C GLY A 8 45.31 50.90 6.31
N ALA A 9 44.57 49.81 6.53
CA ALA A 9 44.21 49.04 7.72
C ALA A 9 45.04 49.17 9.02
N ALA A 10 44.32 49.27 10.14
CA ALA A 10 44.56 48.44 11.34
C ALA A 10 43.31 48.38 12.24
N SER A 11 42.90 47.15 12.59
CA SER A 11 41.87 46.81 13.57
C SER A 11 42.25 47.21 15.00
N ALA A 12 41.29 47.68 15.79
CA ALA A 12 41.13 47.28 17.19
C ALA A 12 39.72 47.60 17.71
N ALA A 13 39.20 46.65 18.49
CA ALA A 13 37.84 46.56 18.98
C ALA A 13 37.45 47.65 19.99
N ILE A 14 36.17 48.02 19.99
CA ILE A 14 35.49 48.62 21.15
C ILE A 14 34.16 47.90 21.37
N SER A 15 34.00 47.34 22.57
CA SER A 15 32.74 46.81 23.09
C SER A 15 31.79 47.97 23.40
N ALA A 16 30.51 47.80 23.07
CA ALA A 16 29.43 48.62 23.59
C ALA A 16 28.28 47.71 24.00
N SER A 17 28.02 47.67 25.31
CA SER A 17 26.82 47.08 25.89
C SER A 17 25.57 47.85 25.50
N GLU A 18 24.44 47.14 25.64
CA GLU A 18 23.13 47.67 26.01
C GLU A 18 22.23 48.18 24.87
N LYS A 19 21.41 47.25 24.37
CA LYS A 19 19.97 47.45 24.20
C LYS A 19 19.28 46.08 24.28
N VAL A 20 18.48 45.92 25.32
CA VAL A 20 17.67 44.75 25.61
C VAL A 20 16.44 44.81 24.69
N ASP A 21 16.38 43.96 23.66
CA ASP A 21 15.13 43.74 22.95
C ASP A 21 14.40 42.56 23.58
N GLY A 22 13.40 42.94 24.36
CA GLY A 22 12.46 42.07 25.03
C GLY A 22 11.64 41.27 24.02
N PHE A 23 11.99 40.00 23.87
CA PHE A 23 10.98 38.94 23.86
C PHE A 23 11.58 37.74 24.57
N THR A 24 11.48 37.78 25.90
CA THR A 24 11.77 36.68 26.79
C THR A 24 11.01 35.45 26.32
N ARG A 25 11.73 34.56 25.62
CA ARG A 25 11.33 33.19 25.36
C ARG A 25 11.19 32.46 26.69
N LYS A 26 9.99 32.46 27.28
CA LYS A 26 9.60 31.46 28.28
C LYS A 26 8.14 31.04 28.09
N SER A 27 8.01 29.82 27.58
CA SER A 27 7.04 28.80 28.00
C SER A 27 5.56 29.16 27.91
N VAL A 28 4.93 28.75 26.82
CA VAL A 28 3.61 28.14 26.90
C VAL A 28 3.74 26.69 26.49
N ARG A 29 3.39 25.81 27.43
CA ARG A 29 3.26 24.37 27.24
C ARG A 29 2.41 24.10 25.99
N LYS A 30 3.02 23.88 24.84
CA LYS A 30 2.37 23.17 23.75
C LYS A 30 2.72 21.71 23.97
N ALA A 31 1.74 20.99 24.50
CA ALA A 31 1.72 19.55 24.53
C ALA A 31 2.40 19.03 23.27
N GLN A 32 3.50 18.30 23.47
CA GLN A 32 3.96 17.34 22.50
C GLN A 32 2.85 16.31 22.41
N ARG A 33 1.76 16.66 21.70
CA ARG A 33 0.82 15.71 21.15
C ARG A 33 1.72 14.88 20.26
N GLN A 34 2.15 13.75 20.83
CA GLN A 34 2.66 12.62 20.10
C GLN A 34 1.82 12.56 18.84
N LYS A 35 2.38 13.00 17.71
CA LYS A 35 2.04 12.36 16.45
C LYS A 35 2.71 10.99 16.54
N ARG A 36 2.19 10.14 17.43
CA ARG A 36 2.00 8.74 17.07
C ARG A 36 1.14 8.87 15.83
N SER A 37 1.78 8.83 14.67
CA SER A 37 1.10 8.40 13.47
C SER A 37 0.60 7.01 13.80
N GLN A 38 -0.61 6.95 14.37
CA GLN A 38 -1.50 5.82 14.22
C GLN A 38 -1.84 5.78 12.73
N GLY A 39 -0.84 5.37 11.94
CA GLY A 39 -1.10 4.80 10.63
C GLY A 39 -1.74 3.46 10.94
N SER A 40 -3.05 3.38 10.84
CA SER A 40 -3.81 2.13 10.88
C SER A 40 -3.50 1.22 9.67
N SER A 41 -2.51 1.57 8.85
CA SER A 41 -1.88 0.73 7.83
C SER A 41 -0.94 -0.31 8.46
N GLN A 42 -1.45 -1.06 9.43
CA GLN A 42 -0.90 -2.38 9.76
C GLN A 42 -1.74 -3.51 9.16
N PHE A 43 -2.44 -3.23 8.05
CA PHE A 43 -2.74 -4.27 7.08
C PHE A 43 -1.67 -4.31 5.99
N ARG A 44 -0.38 -4.25 6.38
CA ARG A 44 0.57 -5.15 5.74
C ARG A 44 0.27 -6.50 6.37
N SER A 45 -0.68 -7.25 5.78
CA SER A 45 -0.79 -8.67 6.05
C SER A 45 0.61 -9.25 5.94
N GLN A 46 1.13 -9.64 7.11
CA GLN A 46 2.48 -10.10 7.33
C GLN A 46 2.60 -11.48 6.68
N GLY A 47 2.87 -11.45 5.39
CA GLY A 47 3.24 -12.58 4.56
C GLY A 47 3.98 -11.95 3.39
N SER A 48 5.11 -12.53 2.99
CA SER A 48 5.81 -12.14 1.77
C SER A 48 4.80 -11.74 0.70
N GLN A 49 5.00 -10.61 0.02
CA GLN A 49 4.21 -10.33 -1.18
C GLN A 49 4.36 -11.54 -2.10
N ALA A 50 3.34 -12.38 -2.11
CA ALA A 50 3.37 -13.63 -2.83
C ALA A 50 3.22 -13.26 -4.29
N GLU A 51 4.35 -13.25 -5.01
CA GLU A 51 4.33 -13.19 -6.46
C GLU A 51 3.44 -14.33 -6.94
N LEU A 52 2.42 -14.00 -7.73
CA LEU A 52 1.58 -15.03 -8.29
C LEU A 52 2.31 -15.71 -9.42
N HIS A 53 2.20 -17.03 -9.46
CA HIS A 53 2.66 -17.84 -10.56
C HIS A 53 1.46 -18.43 -11.30
N PRO A 54 1.45 -18.45 -12.64
CA PRO A 54 0.39 -19.09 -13.40
C PRO A 54 0.28 -20.56 -13.02
N LEU A 55 -0.94 -21.00 -12.70
CA LEU A 55 -1.25 -22.42 -12.50
C LEU A 55 -1.69 -23.05 -13.83
N PRO A 56 -1.56 -24.39 -14.00
CA PRO A 56 -2.06 -25.11 -15.18
C PRO A 56 -3.51 -24.75 -15.52
N GLN A 57 -3.88 -24.85 -16.81
CA GLN A 57 -5.24 -24.55 -17.25
C GLN A 57 -6.18 -25.71 -16.87
N LEU A 58 -7.40 -25.39 -16.44
CA LEU A 58 -8.42 -26.37 -16.05
C LEU A 58 -8.82 -27.27 -17.22
N LYS A 59 -8.92 -26.70 -18.43
CA LYS A 59 -9.32 -27.44 -19.64
C LYS A 59 -8.34 -28.57 -20.05
N ASP A 60 -7.09 -28.48 -19.62
CA ASP A 60 -6.03 -29.43 -20.00
C ASP A 60 -5.86 -30.55 -18.95
N ALA A 61 -6.57 -30.47 -17.82
CA ALA A 61 -6.48 -31.41 -16.70
C ALA A 61 -7.62 -32.44 -16.72
N THR A 62 -7.41 -33.61 -16.09
CA THR A 62 -8.46 -34.61 -15.89
C THR A 62 -9.51 -34.13 -14.89
N SER A 63 -10.70 -34.74 -14.85
CA SER A 63 -11.78 -34.31 -13.93
C SER A 63 -11.37 -34.28 -12.45
N ASN A 64 -10.49 -35.18 -12.01
CA ASN A 64 -10.03 -35.22 -10.63
C ASN A 64 -9.05 -34.05 -10.35
N GLU A 65 -8.09 -33.84 -11.24
CA GLU A 65 -7.12 -32.75 -11.15
C GLU A 65 -7.79 -31.37 -11.30
N GLN A 66 -8.83 -31.25 -12.11
CA GLN A 66 -9.60 -30.02 -12.27
C GLN A 66 -10.19 -29.54 -10.95
N GLN A 67 -10.73 -30.46 -10.13
CA GLN A 67 -11.30 -30.09 -8.84
C GLN A 67 -10.23 -29.57 -7.88
N GLU A 68 -9.07 -30.23 -7.86
CA GLU A 68 -7.93 -29.78 -7.04
C GLU A 68 -7.40 -28.41 -7.51
N LEU A 69 -7.19 -28.26 -8.82
CA LEU A 69 -6.76 -27.01 -9.44
C LEU A 69 -7.75 -25.87 -9.22
N PHE A 70 -9.05 -26.17 -9.22
CA PHE A 70 -10.10 -25.18 -8.92
C PHE A 70 -9.93 -24.61 -7.51
N CYS A 71 -9.75 -25.48 -6.51
CA CYS A 71 -9.48 -25.04 -5.13
C CYS A 71 -8.16 -24.27 -5.01
N GLN A 72 -7.08 -24.76 -5.64
CA GLN A 72 -5.78 -24.05 -5.64
C GLN A 72 -5.89 -22.64 -6.26
N LYS A 73 -6.61 -22.51 -7.38
CA LYS A 73 -6.86 -21.22 -8.04
C LYS A 73 -7.70 -20.28 -7.17
N LEU A 74 -8.75 -20.77 -6.49
CA LEU A 74 -9.54 -19.97 -5.54
C LEU A 74 -8.67 -19.43 -4.38
N GLN A 75 -7.82 -20.29 -3.81
CA GLN A 75 -6.89 -19.91 -2.75
C GLN A 75 -5.87 -18.87 -3.25
N GLN A 76 -5.34 -19.05 -4.46
CA GLN A 76 -4.44 -18.07 -5.08
C GLN A 76 -5.12 -16.70 -5.27
N CYS A 77 -6.40 -16.69 -5.67
CA CYS A 77 -7.19 -15.48 -5.83
C CYS A 77 -7.52 -14.77 -4.50
N CYS A 78 -7.27 -15.38 -3.34
CA CYS A 78 -7.38 -14.70 -2.05
C CYS A 78 -6.26 -13.67 -1.79
N ILE A 79 -5.21 -13.64 -2.61
CA ILE A 79 -4.13 -12.66 -2.49
C ILE A 79 -4.64 -11.26 -2.86
N LEU A 80 -4.42 -10.31 -1.95
CA LEU A 80 -4.86 -8.93 -2.07
C LEU A 80 -3.76 -8.07 -2.71
N PHE A 81 -4.17 -7.18 -3.61
CA PHE A 81 -3.29 -6.22 -4.25
C PHE A 81 -3.70 -4.82 -3.88
N ASP A 82 -2.70 -3.95 -3.70
CA ASP A 82 -2.93 -2.52 -3.65
C ASP A 82 -3.17 -2.02 -5.09
N PHE A 83 -4.36 -1.50 -5.34
CA PHE A 83 -4.74 -0.91 -6.63
C PHE A 83 -4.51 0.60 -6.68
N MET A 84 -4.12 1.24 -5.56
CA MET A 84 -3.71 2.64 -5.54
C MET A 84 -2.34 2.84 -6.19
N ASP A 85 -1.47 1.82 -6.11
CA ASP A 85 -0.27 1.74 -6.94
C ASP A 85 -0.58 0.96 -8.23
N SER A 86 -0.71 1.69 -9.34
CA SER A 86 -1.03 1.09 -10.64
C SER A 86 0.15 0.39 -11.30
N VAL A 87 1.38 0.57 -10.81
CA VAL A 87 2.59 -0.01 -11.42
C VAL A 87 3.17 -1.16 -10.60
N SER A 88 2.75 -1.33 -9.34
CA SER A 88 3.11 -2.51 -8.56
C SER A 88 2.39 -3.77 -9.04
N ASP A 89 3.07 -4.92 -8.95
CA ASP A 89 2.48 -6.25 -9.08
C ASP A 89 1.72 -6.52 -10.39
N LEU A 90 2.02 -5.77 -11.47
CA LEU A 90 1.30 -5.86 -12.74
C LEU A 90 1.17 -7.30 -13.26
N LYS A 91 2.26 -8.06 -13.19
CA LYS A 91 2.30 -9.47 -13.57
C LYS A 91 1.33 -10.31 -12.73
N SER A 92 1.37 -10.16 -11.40
CA SER A 92 0.50 -10.88 -10.49
C SER A 92 -0.96 -10.47 -10.64
N LYS A 93 -1.24 -9.17 -10.83
CA LYS A 93 -2.57 -8.63 -11.11
C LYS A 93 -3.16 -9.24 -12.39
N GLU A 94 -2.37 -9.36 -13.46
CA GLU A 94 -2.82 -10.00 -14.70
C GLU A 94 -3.06 -11.51 -14.53
N ILE A 95 -2.19 -12.22 -13.79
CA ILE A 95 -2.40 -13.63 -13.46
C ILE A 95 -3.70 -13.82 -12.69
N LYS A 96 -3.99 -12.97 -11.69
CA LYS A 96 -5.24 -13.02 -10.93
C LYS A 96 -6.45 -12.74 -11.83
N ARG A 97 -6.36 -11.76 -12.74
CA ARG A 97 -7.43 -11.46 -13.72
C ARG A 97 -7.72 -12.66 -14.63
N ALA A 98 -6.68 -13.25 -15.22
CA ALA A 98 -6.81 -14.43 -16.08
C ALA A 98 -7.41 -15.62 -15.32
N THR A 99 -6.91 -15.90 -14.12
CA THR A 99 -7.40 -16.98 -13.27
C THR A 99 -8.87 -16.81 -12.90
N LEU A 100 -9.29 -15.60 -12.52
CA LEU A 100 -10.70 -15.33 -12.20
C LEU A 100 -11.63 -15.55 -13.40
N ASN A 101 -11.22 -15.13 -14.60
CA ASN A 101 -12.01 -15.38 -15.82
C ASN A 101 -12.14 -16.87 -16.12
N GLU A 102 -11.06 -17.62 -15.97
CA GLU A 102 -11.05 -19.07 -16.15
C GLU A 102 -11.97 -19.78 -15.14
N LEU A 103 -11.96 -19.36 -13.87
CA LEU A 103 -12.85 -19.89 -12.84
C LEU A 103 -14.33 -19.65 -13.18
N VAL A 104 -14.66 -18.46 -13.70
CA VAL A 104 -16.02 -18.13 -14.16
C VAL A 104 -16.44 -19.01 -15.34
N GLU A 105 -15.56 -19.18 -16.33
CA GLU A 105 -15.81 -20.05 -17.48
C GLU A 105 -16.02 -21.51 -17.06
N TYR A 106 -15.17 -22.01 -16.16
CA TYR A 106 -15.24 -23.37 -15.63
C TYR A 106 -16.58 -23.65 -14.95
N VAL A 107 -17.02 -22.77 -14.05
CA VAL A 107 -18.30 -22.90 -13.34
C VAL A 107 -19.50 -22.75 -14.28
N SER A 108 -19.39 -21.89 -15.29
CA SER A 108 -20.48 -21.66 -16.25
C SER A 108 -20.69 -22.85 -17.20
N THR A 109 -19.62 -23.57 -17.52
CA THR A 109 -19.63 -24.65 -18.52
C THR A 109 -19.86 -26.03 -17.90
N ASN A 110 -19.42 -26.26 -16.66
CA ASN A 110 -19.46 -27.56 -16.02
C ASN A 110 -20.53 -27.60 -14.92
N ARG A 111 -21.47 -28.56 -15.02
CA ARG A 111 -22.50 -28.75 -14.01
C ARG A 111 -21.96 -29.57 -12.83
N GLY A 112 -22.32 -29.16 -11.61
CA GLY A 112 -22.00 -29.92 -10.40
C GLY A 112 -20.57 -29.78 -9.87
N VAL A 113 -19.79 -28.80 -10.38
CA VAL A 113 -18.40 -28.57 -9.93
C VAL A 113 -18.27 -27.85 -8.59
N ILE A 114 -19.36 -27.23 -8.11
CA ILE A 114 -19.41 -26.59 -6.79
C ILE A 114 -19.81 -27.65 -5.76
N VAL A 115 -18.81 -28.32 -5.21
CA VAL A 115 -18.94 -29.31 -4.13
C VAL A 115 -18.56 -28.72 -2.77
N GLU A 116 -18.92 -29.39 -1.68
CA GLU A 116 -18.78 -28.92 -0.30
C GLU A 116 -17.38 -28.37 0.03
N SER A 117 -16.33 -29.03 -0.45
CA SER A 117 -14.94 -28.62 -0.24
C SER A 117 -14.60 -27.25 -0.84
N ALA A 118 -15.25 -26.85 -1.94
CA ALA A 118 -14.99 -25.59 -2.61
C ALA A 118 -15.72 -24.40 -1.97
N TYR A 119 -16.82 -24.62 -1.24
CA TYR A 119 -17.63 -23.52 -0.69
C TYR A 119 -16.85 -22.62 0.26
N SER A 120 -16.03 -23.21 1.14
CA SER A 120 -15.19 -22.44 2.07
C SER A 120 -14.26 -21.49 1.32
N ASP A 121 -13.59 -21.98 0.27
CA ASP A 121 -12.64 -21.19 -0.51
C ASP A 121 -13.34 -20.14 -1.38
N ILE A 122 -14.51 -20.44 -1.95
CA ILE A 122 -15.33 -19.47 -2.69
C ILE A 122 -15.78 -18.33 -1.76
N VAL A 123 -16.38 -18.66 -0.62
CA VAL A 123 -16.87 -17.67 0.34
C VAL A 123 -15.71 -16.81 0.84
N LYS A 124 -14.56 -17.42 1.14
CA LYS A 124 -13.37 -16.69 1.57
C LYS A 124 -12.85 -15.76 0.48
N MET A 125 -12.71 -16.24 -0.75
CA MET A 125 -12.24 -15.42 -1.89
C MET A 125 -13.17 -14.23 -2.13
N VAL A 126 -14.48 -14.46 -2.19
CA VAL A 126 -15.48 -13.39 -2.40
C VAL A 126 -15.47 -12.41 -1.24
N SER A 127 -15.43 -12.91 0.00
CA SER A 127 -15.40 -12.05 1.19
C SER A 127 -14.16 -11.16 1.19
N LEU A 128 -12.98 -11.71 0.95
CA LEU A 128 -11.75 -10.92 0.88
C LEU A 128 -11.78 -9.90 -0.27
N GLN A 129 -12.33 -10.25 -1.42
CA GLN A 129 -12.36 -9.34 -2.57
C GLN A 129 -13.42 -8.23 -2.42
N THR A 130 -14.59 -8.51 -1.82
CA THR A 130 -15.71 -7.56 -1.66
C THR A 130 -15.58 -6.71 -0.40
N TYR A 131 -15.10 -7.28 0.72
CA TYR A 131 -14.92 -6.57 2.00
C TYR A 131 -13.55 -5.90 2.14
N VAL A 132 -12.73 -5.91 1.08
CA VAL A 132 -11.67 -4.92 0.87
C VAL A 132 -12.18 -3.88 -0.16
N PRO A 133 -13.31 -3.19 0.09
CA PRO A 133 -13.61 -2.00 -0.68
C PRO A 133 -12.50 -0.99 -0.37
N GLN A 134 -12.35 -0.06 -1.28
CA GLN A 134 -11.67 1.22 -1.12
C GLN A 134 -11.95 1.92 0.24
N ILE A 135 -11.38 1.46 1.35
CA ILE A 135 -11.27 2.21 2.61
C ILE A 135 -9.94 2.98 2.62
N TYR A 136 -9.56 3.49 1.46
CA TYR A 136 -8.68 4.65 1.32
C TYR A 136 -9.47 5.85 0.75
N ILE A 137 -10.76 5.98 1.10
CA ILE A 137 -11.37 7.31 1.11
C ILE A 137 -10.68 8.09 2.22
N ASN A 138 -9.76 8.96 1.81
CA ASN A 138 -9.09 9.91 2.67
C ASN A 138 -10.16 10.83 3.28
N PRO A 139 -10.39 10.83 4.61
CA PRO A 139 -11.40 11.68 5.24
C PRO A 139 -11.05 13.18 5.18
N SER A 140 -9.94 13.56 4.54
CA SER A 140 -9.52 14.96 4.37
C SER A 140 -10.05 15.63 3.10
N LYS A 141 -10.97 15.00 2.35
CA LYS A 141 -11.56 15.52 1.10
C LYS A 141 -13.10 15.56 1.08
N ILE A 142 -13.76 15.56 2.24
CA ILE A 142 -15.20 15.88 2.39
C ILE A 142 -15.31 17.09 3.31
#